data_AF-A0A5N8UX21-F1
#
_entry.id   AF-A0A5N8UX21-F1
#
_cell.length_a   1.000
_cell.length_b   1.000
_cell.length_c   1.000
_cell.angle_alpha   90.00
_cell.angle_beta   90.00
_cell.angle_gamma   90.00
#
_symmetry.space_group_name_H-M   'P 1'
#
loop_
_entity.id
_entity.type
_entity.pdbx_description
1 polymer ?
#
loop_
_entity_poly.entity_id
_entity_poly.type
_entity_poly.pdbx_seq_one_letter_code
_entity_poly.pdbx_strand_id
1 'polypeptide(L)'
;MLFIKENETTLTIWWKFIVSIVFFVLIVVAALTGTLYIPSKSGFITAESQPISFIGFVIFIFLLSALSFWQGGYGIYQKYVAKQNCS
;
A
#
# COMPACT_ATOMS: atom_id res chain seq x y z
N MET A 1 2.18 -18.63 -0.58
CA MET A 1 3.45 -17.87 -0.43
C MET A 1 3.68 -17.03 -1.69
N LEU A 2 2.72 -16.17 -2.04
CA LEU A 2 2.74 -15.44 -3.31
C LEU A 2 3.64 -14.21 -3.17
N PHE A 3 4.86 -14.29 -3.74
CA PHE A 3 5.76 -13.19 -4.11
C PHE A 3 6.80 -12.65 -3.10
N ILE A 4 7.12 -13.33 -2.00
CA ILE A 4 8.33 -12.95 -1.24
C ILE A 4 9.48 -13.81 -1.75
N LYS A 5 10.34 -13.23 -2.59
CA LYS A 5 11.60 -13.89 -2.96
C LYS A 5 12.47 -13.95 -1.71
N GLU A 6 13.01 -15.12 -1.38
CA GLU A 6 13.86 -15.32 -0.19
C GLU A 6 15.09 -14.40 -0.17
N ASN A 7 15.51 -13.89 -1.33
CA ASN A 7 16.68 -13.03 -1.50
C ASN A 7 16.34 -11.53 -1.61
N GLU A 8 15.16 -11.09 -1.16
CA GLU A 8 14.86 -9.65 -1.12
C GLU A 8 15.76 -8.91 -0.13
N THR A 9 16.31 -7.78 -0.57
CA THR A 9 17.14 -6.94 0.27
C THR A 9 16.31 -6.37 1.42
N THR A 10 16.94 -6.20 2.59
CA THR A 10 16.28 -5.61 3.78
C THR A 10 15.60 -4.28 3.45
N LEU A 11 16.26 -3.47 2.64
CA LEU A 11 15.75 -2.17 2.20
C LEU A 11 14.45 -2.29 1.40
N THR A 12 14.32 -3.30 0.52
CA THR A 12 13.11 -3.51 -0.28
C THR A 12 11.92 -3.90 0.60
N ILE A 13 12.16 -4.74 1.61
CA ILE A 13 11.12 -5.18 2.56
C ILE A 13 10.60 -4.00 3.39
N TRP A 14 11.52 -3.20 3.95
CA TRP A 14 11.16 -1.99 4.70
C TRP A 14 10.47 -0.95 3.81
N TRP A 15 10.91 -0.80 2.56
CA TRP A 15 10.27 0.08 1.60
C TRP A 15 8.82 -0.31 1.35
N LYS A 16 8.56 -1.60 1.05
CA LYS A 16 7.18 -2.11 0.87
C LYS A 16 6.31 -1.84 2.10
N PHE A 17 6.86 -2.02 3.29
CA PHE A 17 6.15 -1.77 4.54
C PHE A 17 5.83 -0.28 4.73
N ILE A 18 6.82 0.61 4.64
CA ILE A 18 6.62 2.06 4.84
C ILE A 18 5.70 2.64 3.77
N VAL A 19 5.90 2.26 2.50
CA VAL A 19 5.08 2.72 1.38
C VAL A 19 3.63 2.27 1.53
N SER A 20 3.38 1.07 2.06
CA SER A 20 2.01 0.62 2.34
C SER A 20 1.30 1.53 3.34
N ILE A 21 1.99 1.95 4.41
CA ILE A 21 1.44 2.86 5.43
C ILE A 21 1.13 4.22 4.81
N VAL A 22 2.07 4.77 4.03
CA VAL A 22 1.86 6.07 3.35
C VAL A 22 0.64 6.00 2.42
N PHE A 23 0.53 4.96 1.59
CA PHE A 23 -0.63 4.79 0.72
C PHE A 23 -1.93 4.61 1.49
N PHE A 24 -1.91 3.88 2.60
CA PHE A 24 -3.09 3.72 3.45
C PHE A 24 -3.57 5.06 4.00
N VAL A 25 -2.66 5.90 4.51
CA VAL A 25 -2.99 7.25 4.98
C VAL A 25 -3.59 8.10 3.86
N LEU A 26 -2.98 8.07 2.66
CA LEU A 26 -3.49 8.82 1.52
C LEU A 26 -4.91 8.38 1.10
N ILE A 27 -5.20 7.08 1.17
CA ILE A 27 -6.55 6.55 0.89
C ILE A 27 -7.55 7.01 1.95
N VAL A 28 -7.18 6.95 3.24
CA VAL A 28 -8.06 7.40 4.33
C VAL A 28 -8.37 8.89 4.16
N VAL A 29 -7.36 9.71 3.86
CA VAL A 29 -7.55 11.13 3.57
C VAL A 29 -8.47 11.31 2.37
N ALA A 30 -8.24 10.60 1.27
CA ALA A 30 -9.07 10.70 0.07
C ALA A 30 -10.53 10.28 0.32
N ALA A 31 -10.75 9.24 1.13
CA ALA A 31 -12.09 8.78 1.51
C ALA A 31 -12.82 9.80 2.38
N LEU A 32 -12.11 10.49 3.28
CA LEU A 32 -12.68 11.53 4.14
C LEU A 32 -12.95 12.85 3.39
N THR A 33 -12.08 13.24 2.46
CA THR A 33 -12.23 14.48 1.69
C THR A 33 -13.06 14.31 0.42
N GLY A 34 -13.39 13.06 0.05
CA GLY A 34 -14.03 12.75 -1.23
C GLY A 34 -13.17 13.10 -2.44
N THR A 35 -11.87 13.34 -2.26
CA THR A 35 -10.98 13.85 -3.30
C THR A 35 -9.68 13.04 -3.34
N LEU A 36 -9.43 12.42 -4.49
CA LEU A 36 -8.13 11.85 -4.85
C LEU A 36 -7.32 12.95 -5.54
N TYR A 37 -6.24 13.39 -4.90
CA TYR A 37 -5.28 14.37 -5.44
C TYR A 37 -4.40 13.82 -6.57
N ILE A 38 -4.99 13.00 -7.44
CA ILE A 38 -4.39 12.48 -8.65
C ILE A 38 -4.79 13.44 -9.78
N PRO A 39 -3.82 14.08 -10.46
CA PRO A 39 -4.13 15.01 -11.55
C PRO A 39 -4.79 14.26 -12.72
N SER A 40 -5.89 14.82 -13.20
CA SER A 40 -6.64 14.39 -14.38
C SER A 40 -6.81 15.57 -15.35
N LYS A 41 -7.29 15.31 -16.57
CA LYS A 41 -7.50 16.35 -17.59
C LYS A 41 -8.43 17.49 -17.12
N SER A 42 -9.30 17.24 -16.15
CA SER A 42 -10.29 18.20 -15.63
C SER A 42 -10.02 18.63 -14.18
N GLY A 43 -8.81 18.44 -13.66
CA GLY A 43 -8.47 18.71 -12.26
C GLY A 43 -8.27 17.43 -11.47
N PHE A 44 -8.71 17.38 -10.21
CA PHE A 44 -8.59 16.18 -9.38
C PHE A 44 -9.76 15.21 -9.57
N ILE A 45 -9.51 13.92 -9.28
CA ILE A 45 -10.56 12.90 -9.28
C ILE A 45 -11.35 13.07 -7.98
N THR A 46 -12.65 13.32 -8.08
CA THR A 46 -13.52 13.47 -6.90
C THR A 46 -14.65 12.45 -6.92
N ALA A 47 -15.16 12.12 -5.74
CA ALA A 47 -16.31 11.23 -5.58
C ALA A 47 -17.58 11.79 -6.25
N GLU A 48 -17.71 13.12 -6.34
CA GLU A 48 -18.88 13.77 -6.94
C GLU A 48 -18.81 13.80 -8.47
N SER A 49 -17.65 14.18 -9.04
CA SER A 49 -17.52 14.33 -10.49
C SER A 49 -17.29 13.01 -11.21
N GLN A 50 -16.61 12.05 -10.56
CA GLN A 50 -16.16 10.80 -11.18
C GLN A 50 -16.29 9.62 -10.19
N PRO A 51 -17.50 9.28 -9.72
CA PRO A 51 -17.72 8.32 -8.63
C PRO A 51 -17.13 6.93 -8.91
N ILE A 52 -17.32 6.41 -10.13
CA ILE A 52 -16.84 5.07 -10.50
C ILE A 52 -15.31 5.03 -10.52
N SER A 53 -14.67 6.02 -11.13
CA SER A 53 -13.21 6.12 -11.18
C SER A 53 -12.62 6.35 -9.79
N PHE A 54 -13.24 7.22 -8.99
CA PHE A 54 -12.83 7.49 -7.61
C PHE A 54 -12.83 6.20 -6.78
N ILE A 55 -13.97 5.48 -6.75
CA ILE A 55 -14.10 4.22 -6.00
C ILE A 55 -13.12 3.17 -6.53
N GLY A 56 -13.00 3.04 -7.86
CA GLY A 56 -12.07 2.09 -8.49
C GLY A 56 -10.62 2.33 -8.07
N PHE A 57 -10.17 3.58 -8.06
CA PHE A 57 -8.82 3.94 -7.61
C PHE A 57 -8.63 3.74 -6.11
N VAL A 58 -9.60 4.15 -5.29
CA VAL A 58 -9.55 3.94 -3.83
C VAL A 58 -9.38 2.46 -3.52
N ILE A 59 -10.22 1.59 -4.11
CA ILE A 59 -10.15 0.15 -3.90
C ILE A 59 -8.82 -0.42 -4.42
N PHE A 60 -8.38 -0.01 -5.61
CA PHE A 60 -7.15 -0.51 -6.20
C PHE A 60 -5.92 -0.18 -5.32
N ILE A 61 -5.77 1.08 -4.91
CA ILE A 61 -4.65 1.51 -4.07
C ILE A 61 -4.75 0.83 -2.69
N PHE A 62 -5.97 0.62 -2.15
CA PHE A 62 -6.17 -0.07 -0.88
C PHE A 62 -5.68 -1.52 -0.95
N LEU A 63 -6.07 -2.26 -1.99
CA LEU A 63 -5.59 -3.63 -2.21
C LEU A 63 -4.08 -3.68 -2.40
N LEU A 64 -3.51 -2.71 -3.13
CA LEU A 64 -2.05 -2.61 -3.32
C LEU A 64 -1.33 -2.34 -1.99
N SER A 65 -1.88 -1.46 -1.15
CA SER A 65 -1.36 -1.18 0.19
C SER A 65 -1.43 -2.43 1.07
N ALA A 66 -2.58 -3.11 1.13
CA ALA A 66 -2.73 -4.35 1.91
C ALA A 66 -1.74 -5.43 1.49
N LEU A 67 -1.54 -5.64 0.18
CA LEU A 67 -0.56 -6.59 -0.34
C LEU A 67 0.87 -6.19 0.01
N SER A 68 1.21 -4.91 -0.11
CA SER A 68 2.54 -4.39 0.22
C SER A 68 2.83 -4.48 1.72
N PHE A 69 1.82 -4.22 2.56
CA PHE A 69 1.90 -4.38 4.01
C PHE A 69 2.12 -5.84 4.38
N TRP A 70 1.36 -6.76 3.78
CA TRP A 70 1.54 -8.20 3.98
C TRP A 70 2.96 -8.65 3.61
N GLN A 71 3.44 -8.26 2.42
CA GLN A 71 4.78 -8.64 1.96
C GLN A 71 5.90 -8.03 2.82
N GLY A 72 5.81 -6.75 3.14
CA GLY A 72 6.78 -6.05 3.98
C GLY A 72 6.78 -6.58 5.42
N GLY A 73 5.60 -6.69 6.03
CA GLY A 73 5.42 -7.17 7.39
C GLY A 73 5.87 -8.62 7.57
N TYR A 74 5.48 -9.51 6.67
CA TYR A 74 5.94 -10.90 6.70
C TYR A 74 7.45 -11.02 6.48
N GLY A 75 8.02 -10.23 5.56
CA GLY A 75 9.46 -10.20 5.34
C GLY A 75 10.25 -9.71 6.57
N ILE A 76 9.74 -8.68 7.27
CA ILE A 76 10.32 -8.22 8.55
C ILE A 76 10.23 -9.33 9.59
N TYR A 77 9.06 -9.93 9.77
CA TYR A 77 8.86 -11.01 10.74
C TYR A 77 9.82 -12.19 10.51
N GLN A 78 9.94 -12.67 9.27
CA GLN A 78 10.87 -13.76 8.96
C GLN A 78 12.31 -13.40 9.28
N LYS A 79 12.75 -12.20 8.90
CA LYS A 79 14.16 -11.80 8.98
C LYS A 79 14.62 -11.48 10.39
N TYR A 80 13.75 -10.86 11.20
CA TYR A 80 14.12 -10.36 12.51
C TYR A 80 13.55 -11.18 13.67
N VAL A 81 12.45 -11.90 13.50
CA VAL A 81 11.82 -12.67 14.60
C VAL A 81 12.03 -14.16 14.40
N ALA A 82 11.58 -14.72 13.28
CA ALA A 82 11.64 -16.16 13.05
C ALA A 82 13.09 -16.67 12.94
N LYS A 83 13.96 -15.97 12.21
CA LYS A 83 15.35 -16.40 12.00
C LYS A 83 16.24 -16.21 13.23
N GLN A 84 15.94 -15.26 14.11
CA GLN A 84 16.68 -15.06 15.37
C GLN A 84 16.31 -16.10 16.44
N ASN A 85 15.10 -16.66 16.40
CA ASN A 85 14.66 -17.68 17.36
C ASN A 85 15.06 -19.12 16.96
N CYS A 86 15.74 -19.31 15.82
CA CYS A 86 16.25 -20.61 15.36
C CYS A 86 17.78 -20.76 15.54
N SER A 87 18.41 -19.84 16.27
CA SER A 87 19.82 -19.86 16.65
C SER A 87 19.96 -19.90 18.17
#